data_AF-A0A3P1SNR1-F1
#
_entry.id   AF-A0A3P1SNR1-F1
#
_cell.length_a   1.000
_cell.length_b   1.000
_cell.length_c   1.000
_cell.angle_alpha   90.00
_cell.angle_beta   90.00
_cell.angle_gamma   90.00
#
_symmetry.space_group_name_H-M   'P 1'
#
loop_
_entity.id
_entity.type
_entity.pdbx_description
1 polymer ?
#
loop_
_entity_poly.entity_id
_entity_poly.type
_entity_poly.pdbx_seq_one_letter_code
_entity_poly.pdbx_strand_id
1 'polypeptide(L)'
;MLAERRGKTPGKHGRRAGDKTGEAVCDMKGDLWEIDAAFLLYMKQMVPGWCGGAIPEEVMEGLKNTGRYQDQGIELKAQPKDNGKIILQVRDIG
;
A
#
# COMPACT_ATOMS: atom_id res chain seq x y z
N MET A 1 -35.28 1.50 34.18
CA MET A 1 -35.01 0.47 33.16
C MET A 1 -36.07 0.59 32.09
N LEU A 2 -35.72 0.98 30.84
CA LEU A 2 -36.44 0.66 29.59
C LEU A 2 -35.79 1.33 28.36
N ALA A 3 -36.01 0.70 27.20
CA ALA A 3 -35.58 0.97 25.81
C ALA A 3 -34.16 0.47 25.46
N GLU A 4 -33.96 -0.76 24.96
CA GLU A 4 -34.28 -1.29 23.61
C GLU A 4 -33.61 -0.55 22.43
N ARG A 5 -32.73 -1.25 21.67
CA ARG A 5 -32.78 -1.48 20.20
C ARG A 5 -31.40 -1.65 19.54
N ARG A 6 -31.39 -2.65 18.67
CA ARG A 6 -30.34 -3.18 17.77
C ARG A 6 -29.70 -2.13 16.83
N GLY A 7 -28.45 -2.40 16.41
CA GLY A 7 -27.89 -1.96 15.12
C GLY A 7 -26.35 -1.92 15.12
N LYS A 8 -25.63 -2.95 14.61
CA LYS A 8 -24.98 -2.98 13.27
C LYS A 8 -24.29 -1.64 12.93
N THR A 9 -22.98 -1.54 12.75
CA THR A 9 -22.21 -2.11 11.61
C THR A 9 -20.71 -1.87 11.86
N PRO A 10 -19.78 -2.81 11.53
CA PRO A 10 -18.36 -2.52 11.48
C PRO A 10 -18.07 -1.35 10.53
N GLY A 11 -17.18 -0.46 10.96
CA GLY A 11 -16.78 0.75 10.24
C GLY A 11 -16.54 0.47 8.77
N LYS A 12 -17.24 1.24 7.94
CA LYS A 12 -17.33 1.15 6.49
C LYS A 12 -15.95 1.01 5.85
N HIS A 13 -15.75 -0.15 5.23
CA HIS A 13 -14.86 -0.35 4.09
C HIS A 13 -15.38 0.55 2.95
N GLY A 14 -14.99 1.83 2.97
CA GLY A 14 -15.28 2.80 1.93
C GLY A 14 -14.41 2.53 0.70
N ARG A 15 -14.69 1.43 -0.02
CA ARG A 15 -14.22 1.26 -1.40
C ARG A 15 -14.87 2.36 -2.23
N ARG A 16 -14.19 3.49 -2.37
CA ARG A 16 -14.42 4.41 -3.48
C ARG A 16 -13.96 3.68 -4.73
N ALA A 17 -14.92 3.09 -5.43
CA ALA A 17 -14.76 2.70 -6.82
C ALA A 17 -14.42 3.97 -7.60
N GLY A 18 -13.16 4.14 -7.97
CA GLY A 18 -12.70 5.28 -8.75
C GLY A 18 -11.18 5.38 -8.86
N ASP A 19 -10.45 4.94 -7.84
CA ASP A 19 -8.99 4.96 -7.82
C ASP A 19 -8.55 3.58 -7.31
N LYS A 20 -8.05 2.71 -8.18
CA LYS A 20 -7.57 1.38 -7.78
C LYS A 20 -6.21 1.56 -7.10
N THR A 21 -6.25 1.98 -5.84
CA THR A 21 -5.06 2.17 -5.02
C THR A 21 -4.90 1.02 -4.04
N GLY A 22 -3.65 0.67 -3.76
CA GLY A 22 -3.26 -0.26 -2.72
C GLY A 22 -2.32 0.42 -1.74
N GLU A 23 -2.27 -0.07 -0.51
CA GLU A 23 -1.37 0.46 0.51
C GLU A 23 -0.57 -0.67 1.14
N ALA A 24 0.68 -0.38 1.48
CA ALA A 24 1.47 -1.19 2.37
C ALA A 24 2.29 -0.32 3.33
N VAL A 25 2.71 -0.90 4.44
CA VAL A 25 3.63 -0.30 5.40
C VAL A 25 4.90 -1.11 5.42
N CYS A 26 6.04 -0.45 5.21
CA CYS A 26 7.35 -1.05 5.34
C CYS A 26 8.26 -0.22 6.26
N ASP A 27 9.41 -0.78 6.62
CA ASP A 27 10.48 -0.02 7.24
C ASP A 27 11.42 0.63 6.21
N MET A 28 12.49 1.30 6.69
CA MET A 28 13.51 1.92 5.84
C MET A 28 14.37 0.91 5.04
N LYS A 29 14.30 -0.38 5.36
CA LYS A 29 14.97 -1.46 4.61
C LYS A 29 14.04 -2.08 3.55
N GLY A 30 12.74 -1.82 3.63
CA GLY A 30 11.74 -2.32 2.69
C GLY A 30 11.01 -3.54 3.22
N ASP A 31 11.25 -3.97 4.47
CA ASP A 31 10.54 -5.09 5.08
C ASP A 31 9.08 -4.71 5.31
N LEU A 32 8.15 -5.43 4.67
CA LEU A 32 6.72 -5.14 4.71
C LEU A 32 6.04 -5.76 5.93
N TRP A 33 5.15 -4.99 6.55
CA TRP A 33 4.46 -5.37 7.78
C TRP A 33 2.95 -5.48 7.56
N GLU A 34 2.35 -4.43 6.98
CA GLU A 34 0.93 -4.37 6.67
C GLU A 34 0.81 -4.25 5.16
N ILE A 35 0.14 -5.18 4.49
CA ILE A 35 0.06 -5.22 3.03
C ILE A 35 -1.40 -5.43 2.64
N ASP A 36 -1.95 -4.52 1.83
CA ASP A 36 -3.25 -4.74 1.21
C ASP A 36 -3.16 -5.63 -0.04
N ALA A 37 -4.25 -6.34 -0.34
CA ALA A 37 -4.32 -7.24 -1.49
C ALA A 37 -4.11 -6.51 -2.83
N ALA A 38 -4.59 -5.26 -2.97
CA ALA A 38 -4.37 -4.46 -4.16
C ALA A 38 -2.88 -4.11 -4.31
N PHE A 39 -2.21 -3.79 -3.20
CA PHE A 39 -0.76 -3.50 -3.22
C PHE A 39 0.03 -4.71 -3.73
N LEU A 40 -0.27 -5.89 -3.17
CA LEU A 40 0.39 -7.12 -3.55
C LEU A 40 0.15 -7.48 -5.03
N LEU A 41 -1.05 -7.21 -5.54
CA LEU A 41 -1.39 -7.47 -6.94
C LEU A 41 -0.63 -6.54 -7.90
N TYR A 42 -0.55 -5.24 -7.61
CA TYR A 42 0.18 -4.28 -8.44
C TYR A 42 1.69 -4.51 -8.40
N MET A 43 2.26 -4.75 -7.21
CA MET A 43 3.68 -5.07 -7.09
C MET A 43 4.09 -6.33 -7.86
N LYS A 44 3.22 -7.35 -7.92
CA LYS A 44 3.48 -8.56 -8.74
C LYS A 44 3.47 -8.29 -10.25
N GLN A 45 2.73 -7.29 -10.70
CA GLN A 45 2.73 -6.86 -12.10
C GLN A 45 4.00 -6.07 -12.40
N MET A 46 4.33 -5.11 -11.54
CA MET A 46 5.54 -4.29 -11.67
C MET A 46 6.83 -5.11 -11.57
N VAL A 47 6.89 -6.07 -10.64
CA VAL A 47 8.09 -6.87 -10.36
C VAL A 47 7.77 -8.35 -10.54
N PRO A 48 7.94 -8.91 -11.75
CA PRO A 48 7.72 -10.33 -12.01
C PRO A 48 8.62 -11.21 -11.14
N GLY A 49 8.02 -12.19 -10.46
CA GLY A 49 8.76 -13.10 -9.56
C GLY A 49 8.83 -12.62 -8.11
N TRP A 50 8.33 -11.43 -7.79
CA TRP A 50 8.19 -10.99 -6.41
C TRP A 50 7.06 -11.75 -5.68
N CYS A 51 7.39 -12.37 -4.54
CA CYS A 51 6.47 -13.23 -3.79
C CYS A 51 5.94 -12.58 -2.49
N GLY A 52 6.26 -11.30 -2.24
CA GLY A 52 6.02 -10.66 -0.95
C GLY A 52 7.23 -10.77 -0.01
N GLY A 53 7.20 -10.03 1.09
CA GLY A 53 8.30 -9.97 2.06
C GLY A 53 8.94 -8.59 2.11
N ALA A 54 10.03 -8.39 1.36
CA ALA A 54 10.70 -7.11 1.25
C ALA A 54 10.46 -6.47 -0.12
N ILE A 55 10.38 -5.15 -0.16
CA ILE A 55 10.40 -4.38 -1.41
C ILE A 55 11.78 -4.55 -2.06
N PRO A 56 11.87 -4.81 -3.38
CA PRO A 56 13.15 -4.90 -4.07
C PRO A 56 14.02 -3.66 -3.86
N GLU A 57 15.34 -3.86 -3.77
CA GLU A 57 16.29 -2.78 -3.51
C GLU A 57 16.18 -1.65 -4.52
N GLU A 58 16.07 -1.96 -5.81
CA GLU A 58 15.91 -0.98 -6.90
C GLU A 58 14.70 -0.05 -6.70
N VAL A 59 13.58 -0.61 -6.21
CA VAL A 59 12.34 0.13 -5.94
C VAL A 59 12.54 1.01 -4.70
N MET A 60 13.13 0.45 -3.64
CA MET A 60 13.44 1.20 -2.42
C MET A 60 14.42 2.34 -2.65
N GLU A 61 15.44 2.16 -3.51
CA GLU A 61 16.37 3.22 -3.87
C GLU A 61 15.66 4.36 -4.61
N GLY A 62 14.78 4.06 -5.57
CA GLY A 62 13.97 5.07 -6.24
C GLY A 62 13.07 5.84 -5.28
N LEU A 63 12.41 5.11 -4.37
CA LEU A 63 11.55 5.70 -3.34
C LEU A 63 12.33 6.57 -2.35
N LYS A 64 13.53 6.17 -1.93
CA LYS A 64 14.38 6.96 -1.03
C LYS A 64 14.91 8.23 -1.69
N ASN A 65 15.27 8.16 -2.97
CA ASN A 65 15.85 9.29 -3.68
C ASN A 65 14.81 10.34 -4.09
N THR A 66 13.60 9.91 -4.47
CA THR A 66 12.62 10.82 -5.09
C THR A 66 11.24 10.83 -4.42
N GLY A 67 11.01 9.96 -3.42
CA GLY A 67 9.71 9.77 -2.79
C GLY A 67 8.68 9.02 -3.65
N ARG A 68 9.06 8.61 -4.87
CA ARG A 68 8.19 7.92 -5.83
C ARG A 68 8.96 6.92 -6.69
N TYR A 69 8.27 5.93 -7.21
CA TYR A 69 8.80 4.98 -8.19
C TYR A 69 7.69 4.67 -9.20
N GLN A 70 8.00 4.62 -10.49
CA GLN A 70 7.01 4.38 -11.53
C GLN A 70 7.56 3.37 -12.53
N ASP A 71 6.79 2.33 -12.80
CA ASP A 71 7.11 1.33 -13.82
C ASP A 71 5.83 0.65 -14.33
N GLN A 72 5.82 0.22 -15.59
CA GLN A 72 4.70 -0.50 -16.23
C GLN A 72 3.31 0.14 -16.04
N GLY A 73 3.21 1.47 -16.02
CA GLY A 73 1.94 2.17 -15.81
C GLY A 73 1.44 2.15 -14.36
N ILE A 74 2.27 1.75 -13.41
CA ILE A 74 1.97 1.75 -11.98
C ILE A 74 2.89 2.74 -11.28
N GLU A 75 2.33 3.55 -10.37
CA GLU A 75 3.09 4.46 -9.51
C GLU A 75 3.05 3.98 -8.05
N LEU A 76 4.23 3.95 -7.43
CA LEU A 76 4.45 3.85 -6.00
C LEU A 76 4.85 5.22 -5.44
N LYS A 77 4.27 5.58 -4.30
CA LYS A 77 4.65 6.77 -3.52
C LYS A 77 4.98 6.38 -2.10
N ALA A 78 6.13 6.85 -1.63
CA ALA A 78 6.53 6.71 -0.24
C ALA A 78 6.09 7.94 0.55
N GLN A 79 5.41 7.71 1.66
CA GLN A 79 5.09 8.72 2.65
C GLN A 79 5.72 8.31 3.98
N PRO A 80 6.58 9.14 4.58
CA PRO A 80 7.11 8.84 5.90
C PRO A 80 5.98 8.82 6.93
N LYS A 81 6.02 7.85 7.83
CA LYS A 81 5.15 7.70 8.99
C LYS A 81 5.99 7.77 10.26
N ASP A 82 5.34 7.98 11.39
CA ASP A 82 6.00 7.95 12.69
C ASP A 82 6.79 6.65 12.93
N ASN A 83 7.85 6.77 13.73
CA ASN A 83 8.64 5.66 14.24
C ASN A 83 9.43 4.87 13.17
N GLY A 84 9.95 5.56 12.15
CA GLY A 84 10.82 4.96 11.12
C GLY A 84 10.10 4.07 10.11
N LYS A 85 8.77 4.19 10.02
CA LYS A 85 7.93 3.47 9.07
C LYS A 85 7.68 4.32 7.83
N ILE A 86 7.42 3.64 6.71
CA ILE A 86 7.06 4.25 5.44
C ILE A 86 5.73 3.64 5.01
N ILE A 87 4.77 4.49 4.66
CA ILE A 87 3.56 4.09 3.96
C ILE A 87 3.86 4.14 2.46
N LEU A 88 3.64 3.02 1.79
CA LEU A 88 3.72 2.89 0.34
C LEU A 88 2.30 2.88 -0.22
N GLN A 89 1.98 3.86 -1.05
CA GLN A 89 0.75 3.88 -1.82
C GLN A 89 1.07 3.50 -3.26
N VAL A 90 0.41 2.46 -3.75
CA VAL A 90 0.48 2.06 -5.15
C VAL A 90 -0.81 2.44 -5.85
N ARG A 91 -0.70 2.87 -7.11
CA ARG A 91 -1.85 3.14 -7.96
C ARG A 91 -1.53 2.88 -9.42
N ASP A 92 -2.55 2.48 -10.14
CA ASP A 92 -2.55 2.43 -11.60
C ASP A 92 -2.57 3.87 -12.15
N ILE A 93 -1.64 4.21 -13.03
CA ILE A 93 -1.56 5.49 -13.74
C ILE A 93 -1.71 5.31 -15.27
N GLY A 94 -2.07 4.09 -15.71
CA GLY A 94 -2.31 3.69 -17.10
C GLY A 94 -3.78 3.58 -17.46
#